data_AF-A0A932ZHI9-F1
#
_entry.id   AF-A0A932ZHI9-F1
#
_cell.length_a   1.000
_cell.length_b   1.000
_cell.length_c   1.000
_cell.angle_alpha   90.00
_cell.angle_beta   90.00
_cell.angle_gamma   90.00
#
_symmetry.space_group_name_H-M   'P 1'
#
loop_
_entity.id
_entity.type
_entity.pdbx_description
1 polymer ?
#
loop_
_entity_poly.entity_id
_entity_poly.type
_entity_poly.pdbx_seq_one_letter_code
_entity_poly.pdbx_strand_id
1 'polypeptide(L)'
;MSAFESDRPRKKFPAIIFLLVIVLIGLLGGAYYLRPRFESQAPQIKLTPDSEVLGLAPMEIAVTDQGAGLKSVTATLSAGGSEHTLASEQYARPVAGKKITVALSSKLAGVKEGPAVLRVSARDGSLWNFFRGNETVIQKTLTIDITPPTLELVADDRYVNFGGVGVIVYKPSADAARSGVRIGDYFFPGFQGQKKDHSDRFIALFAHPY
;
A
#
# COMPACT_ATOMS: atom_id res chain seq x y z
N MET A 1 -49.68 -72.05 -38.43
CA MET A 1 -48.75 -71.97 -37.28
C MET A 1 -48.20 -70.56 -37.24
N SER A 2 -48.65 -69.76 -36.27
CA SER A 2 -48.22 -68.36 -36.07
C SER A 2 -47.08 -68.35 -35.06
N ALA A 3 -45.91 -67.88 -35.46
CA ALA A 3 -44.80 -67.62 -34.56
C ALA A 3 -44.84 -66.14 -34.14
N PHE A 4 -45.16 -65.89 -32.88
CA PHE A 4 -45.05 -64.57 -32.28
C PHE A 4 -43.57 -64.24 -32.02
N GLU A 5 -43.02 -63.35 -32.82
CA GLU A 5 -41.69 -62.79 -32.63
C GLU A 5 -41.77 -61.69 -31.56
N SER A 6 -41.38 -62.05 -30.33
CA SER A 6 -41.35 -61.14 -29.18
C SER A 6 -40.13 -60.21 -29.30
N ASP A 7 -40.27 -59.12 -30.03
CA ASP A 7 -39.27 -58.05 -30.09
C ASP A 7 -39.35 -57.20 -28.82
N ARG A 8 -38.73 -57.67 -27.73
CA ARG A 8 -38.58 -56.86 -26.50
C ARG A 8 -37.56 -55.77 -26.79
N PRO A 9 -37.92 -54.48 -26.75
CA PRO A 9 -36.95 -53.42 -26.94
C PRO A 9 -35.90 -53.54 -25.83
N ARG A 10 -34.64 -53.81 -26.21
CA ARG A 10 -33.50 -53.80 -25.29
C ARG A 10 -33.57 -52.49 -24.51
N LYS A 11 -33.99 -52.55 -23.24
CA LYS A 11 -34.15 -51.37 -22.38
C LYS A 11 -32.79 -50.67 -22.36
N LYS A 12 -32.68 -49.51 -23.02
CA LYS A 12 -31.48 -48.65 -23.01
C LYS A 12 -31.25 -47.95 -21.65
N PHE A 13 -32.19 -48.14 -20.72
CA PHE A 13 -32.18 -47.59 -19.36
C PHE A 13 -30.89 -47.83 -18.54
N PRO A 14 -30.32 -49.05 -18.43
CA PRO A 14 -29.12 -49.27 -17.64
C PRO A 14 -27.89 -48.60 -18.25
N ALA A 15 -27.83 -48.47 -19.58
CA ALA A 15 -26.74 -47.76 -20.26
C ALA A 15 -26.82 -46.24 -20.04
N ILE A 16 -28.02 -45.67 -20.05
CA ILE A 16 -28.25 -44.24 -19.73
C ILE A 16 -27.90 -43.95 -18.28
N ILE A 17 -28.31 -44.82 -17.34
CA ILE A 17 -27.98 -44.69 -15.92
C ILE A 17 -26.47 -44.78 -15.71
N PHE A 18 -25.80 -45.74 -16.34
CA PHE A 18 -24.35 -45.88 -16.25
C PHE A 18 -23.61 -44.64 -16.77
N LEU A 19 -24.06 -44.06 -17.89
CA LEU A 19 -23.48 -42.84 -18.44
C LEU A 19 -23.72 -41.63 -17.51
N LEU A 20 -24.91 -41.51 -16.92
CA LEU A 20 -25.21 -40.48 -15.91
C LEU A 20 -24.33 -40.63 -14.66
N VAL A 21 -24.07 -41.85 -14.19
CA VAL A 21 -23.17 -42.10 -13.04
C VAL A 21 -21.74 -41.69 -13.37
N ILE A 22 -21.23 -41.98 -14.57
CA ILE A 22 -19.90 -41.53 -15.00
C ILE A 22 -19.81 -40.00 -15.05
N VAL A 23 -20.83 -39.34 -15.62
CA VAL A 23 -20.91 -37.87 -15.66
C VAL A 23 -20.95 -37.30 -14.25
N LEU A 24 -21.73 -37.89 -13.34
CA LEU A 24 -21.82 -37.47 -11.95
C LEU A 24 -20.48 -37.62 -11.22
N ILE A 25 -19.76 -38.73 -11.40
CA ILE A 25 -18.43 -38.94 -10.83
C ILE A 25 -17.43 -37.91 -11.39
N GLY A 26 -17.48 -37.64 -12.70
CA GLY A 26 -16.66 -36.62 -13.34
C GLY A 26 -16.94 -35.21 -12.78
N LEU A 27 -18.22 -34.87 -12.57
CA LEU A 27 -18.63 -33.61 -11.95
C LEU A 27 -18.16 -33.51 -10.50
N LEU A 28 -18.29 -34.58 -9.71
CA LEU A 28 -17.86 -34.61 -8.31
C LEU A 28 -16.33 -34.52 -8.19
N GLY A 29 -15.59 -35.23 -9.04
CA GLY A 29 -14.13 -35.15 -9.11
C GLY A 29 -13.65 -33.77 -9.55
N GLY A 30 -14.32 -33.18 -10.56
CA GLY A 30 -14.07 -31.81 -11.00
C GLY A 30 -14.36 -30.78 -9.92
N ALA A 31 -15.49 -30.91 -9.21
CA ALA A 31 -15.86 -30.03 -8.10
C ALA A 31 -14.86 -30.12 -6.95
N TYR A 32 -14.39 -31.33 -6.61
CA TYR A 32 -13.38 -31.53 -5.58
C TYR A 32 -12.03 -30.90 -5.96
N TYR A 33 -11.57 -31.10 -7.20
CA TYR A 33 -10.33 -30.52 -7.71
C TYR A 33 -10.38 -28.99 -7.81
N LEU A 34 -11.53 -28.42 -8.19
CA LEU A 34 -11.72 -26.97 -8.34
C LEU A 34 -12.01 -26.25 -7.03
N ARG A 35 -12.42 -26.97 -5.97
CA ARG A 35 -12.81 -26.40 -4.67
C ARG A 35 -11.83 -25.34 -4.12
N PRO A 36 -10.49 -25.53 -4.14
CA PRO A 36 -9.56 -24.53 -3.61
C PRO A 36 -9.54 -23.20 -4.39
N ARG A 37 -10.00 -23.20 -5.65
CA ARG A 37 -10.10 -21.97 -6.47
C ARG A 37 -11.41 -21.23 -6.28
N PHE A 38 -12.41 -21.84 -5.64
CA PHE A 38 -13.70 -21.24 -5.33
C PHE A 38 -13.73 -20.83 -3.86
N GLU A 39 -12.82 -19.92 -3.51
CA GLU A 39 -12.70 -19.38 -2.16
C GLU A 39 -13.23 -17.92 -2.13
N SER A 40 -13.58 -17.43 -0.95
CA SER A 40 -14.28 -16.14 -0.77
C SER A 40 -13.49 -15.12 0.08
N GLN A 41 -12.26 -15.42 0.46
CA GLN A 41 -11.39 -14.55 1.24
C GLN A 41 -10.76 -13.49 0.34
N ALA A 42 -11.19 -12.25 0.53
CA ALA A 42 -10.62 -11.13 -0.19
C ALA A 42 -9.19 -10.81 0.31
N PRO A 43 -8.30 -10.30 -0.58
CA PRO A 43 -6.95 -9.92 -0.20
C PRO A 43 -6.94 -8.78 0.83
N GLN A 44 -5.97 -8.81 1.73
CA GLN A 44 -5.77 -7.77 2.75
C GLN A 44 -4.67 -6.81 2.31
N ILE A 45 -4.91 -5.50 2.47
CA ILE A 45 -3.98 -4.43 2.12
C ILE A 45 -3.61 -3.67 3.39
N LYS A 46 -2.32 -3.44 3.62
CA LYS A 46 -1.77 -2.61 4.69
C LYS A 46 -0.83 -1.57 4.10
N LEU A 47 -0.96 -0.34 4.55
CA LEU A 47 -0.14 0.80 4.13
C LEU A 47 0.79 1.19 5.28
N THR A 48 2.07 1.38 4.98
CA THR A 48 3.07 1.84 5.95
C THR A 48 3.91 2.96 5.31
N PRO A 49 3.99 4.16 5.89
CA PRO A 49 3.30 4.62 7.11
C PRO A 49 1.79 4.84 6.89
N ASP A 50 1.00 4.66 7.94
CA ASP A 50 -0.44 4.97 7.95
C ASP A 50 -0.67 6.46 8.27
N SER A 51 -0.15 7.33 7.41
CA SER A 51 -0.25 8.79 7.57
C SER A 51 -1.39 9.37 6.72
N GLU A 52 -1.97 10.49 7.17
CA GLU A 52 -2.91 11.31 6.40
C GLU A 52 -2.18 12.30 5.47
N VAL A 53 -0.87 12.47 5.67
CA VAL A 53 0.00 13.33 4.84
C VAL A 53 0.98 12.46 4.07
N LEU A 54 1.12 12.76 2.78
CA LEU A 54 1.99 12.07 1.85
C LEU A 54 3.09 13.02 1.36
N GLY A 55 4.32 12.76 1.83
CA GLY A 55 5.52 13.48 1.38
C GLY A 55 6.41 12.66 0.43
N LEU A 56 7.68 13.04 0.36
CA LEU A 56 8.68 12.40 -0.52
C LEU A 56 9.26 11.10 0.05
N ALA A 57 9.00 10.78 1.31
CA ALA A 57 9.46 9.55 1.96
C ALA A 57 8.88 8.31 1.26
N PRO A 58 9.61 7.18 1.19
CA PRO A 58 9.08 5.96 0.59
C PRO A 58 7.87 5.43 1.38
N MET A 59 6.89 4.89 0.66
CA MET A 59 5.72 4.23 1.24
C MET A 59 5.72 2.75 0.85
N GLU A 60 5.39 1.88 1.79
CA GLU A 60 5.23 0.45 1.56
C GLU A 60 3.75 0.06 1.51
N ILE A 61 3.40 -0.70 0.47
CA ILE A 61 2.10 -1.32 0.30
C ILE A 61 2.29 -2.83 0.48
N ALA A 62 1.81 -3.36 1.60
CA ALA A 62 1.83 -4.79 1.88
C ALA A 62 0.46 -5.38 1.54
N VAL A 63 0.44 -6.33 0.61
CA VAL A 63 -0.77 -7.05 0.21
C VAL A 63 -0.58 -8.53 0.49
N THR A 64 -1.57 -9.17 1.11
CA THR A 64 -1.54 -10.59 1.45
C THR A 64 -2.85 -11.28 1.11
N ASP A 65 -2.75 -12.48 0.57
CA ASP A 65 -3.87 -13.37 0.23
C ASP A 65 -3.48 -14.81 0.55
N GLN A 66 -4.15 -15.41 1.53
CA GLN A 66 -3.89 -16.78 1.98
C GLN A 66 -4.68 -17.83 1.19
N GLY A 67 -5.62 -17.40 0.33
CA GLY A 67 -6.49 -18.25 -0.44
C GLY A 67 -5.89 -18.58 -1.81
N ALA A 68 -6.51 -18.05 -2.87
CA ALA A 68 -6.10 -18.32 -4.25
C ALA A 68 -4.80 -17.60 -4.65
N GLY A 69 -4.35 -16.64 -3.85
CA GLY A 69 -3.15 -15.84 -4.06
C GLY A 69 -3.38 -14.65 -4.99
N LEU A 70 -2.54 -13.64 -4.86
CA LEU A 70 -2.62 -12.38 -5.59
C LEU A 70 -2.27 -12.55 -7.06
N LYS A 71 -3.12 -12.00 -7.93
CA LYS A 71 -2.95 -11.96 -9.38
C LYS A 71 -2.49 -10.60 -9.89
N SER A 72 -3.02 -9.52 -9.31
CA SER A 72 -2.62 -8.16 -9.66
C SER A 72 -2.79 -7.20 -8.50
N VAL A 73 -1.89 -6.23 -8.41
CA VAL A 73 -1.98 -5.11 -7.47
C VAL A 73 -1.76 -3.82 -8.25
N THR A 74 -2.66 -2.87 -8.10
CA THR A 74 -2.57 -1.55 -8.72
C THR A 74 -2.79 -0.48 -7.65
N ALA A 75 -1.90 0.50 -7.61
CA ALA A 75 -1.99 1.65 -6.74
C ALA A 75 -1.98 2.92 -7.58
N THR A 76 -3.05 3.70 -7.49
CA THR A 76 -3.20 4.99 -8.19
C THR A 76 -3.41 6.12 -7.19
N LEU A 77 -2.88 7.29 -7.53
CA LEU A 77 -3.00 8.51 -6.75
C LEU A 77 -3.71 9.54 -7.61
N SER A 78 -4.90 9.95 -7.18
CA SER A 78 -5.65 11.03 -7.85
C SER A 78 -5.42 12.34 -7.09
N ALA A 79 -4.83 13.33 -7.77
CA ALA A 79 -4.50 14.63 -7.19
C ALA A 79 -4.73 15.74 -8.23
N GLY A 80 -5.38 16.84 -7.82
CA GLY A 80 -5.57 18.00 -8.68
C GLY A 80 -6.29 17.72 -10.02
N GLY A 81 -7.11 16.68 -10.09
CA GLY A 81 -7.85 16.26 -11.29
C GLY A 81 -7.10 15.28 -12.22
N SER A 82 -5.85 14.93 -11.89
CA SER A 82 -5.05 13.94 -12.64
C SER A 82 -4.89 12.65 -11.83
N GLU A 83 -4.82 11.51 -12.53
CA GLU A 83 -4.54 10.21 -11.91
C GLU A 83 -3.12 9.75 -12.25
N HIS A 84 -2.35 9.38 -11.22
CA HIS A 84 -0.96 8.98 -11.31
C HIS A 84 -0.79 7.55 -10.81
N THR A 85 -0.29 6.66 -11.67
CA THR A 85 -0.02 5.27 -11.28
C THR A 85 1.27 5.18 -10.47
N LEU A 86 1.13 4.88 -9.18
CA LEU A 86 2.26 4.69 -8.26
C LEU A 86 2.93 3.32 -8.48
N ALA A 87 2.12 2.27 -8.54
CA ALA A 87 2.57 0.91 -8.78
C ALA A 87 1.51 0.11 -9.55
N SER A 88 1.96 -0.79 -10.41
CA SER A 88 1.10 -1.75 -11.09
C SER A 88 1.89 -3.02 -11.33
N GLU A 89 1.58 -4.08 -10.58
CA GLU A 89 2.19 -5.39 -10.72
C GLU A 89 1.14 -6.42 -11.11
N GLN A 90 1.50 -7.27 -12.08
CA GLN A 90 0.71 -8.41 -12.49
C GLN A 90 1.58 -9.67 -12.40
N TYR A 91 1.05 -10.71 -11.77
CA TYR A 91 1.79 -11.94 -11.53
C TYR A 91 1.34 -13.04 -12.48
N ALA A 92 2.32 -13.70 -13.11
CA ALA A 92 2.06 -14.85 -13.96
C ALA A 92 1.57 -16.08 -13.16
N ARG A 93 1.98 -16.18 -11.89
CA ARG A 93 1.51 -17.18 -10.93
C ARG A 93 1.00 -16.49 -9.68
N PRO A 94 -0.10 -16.95 -9.06
CA PRO A 94 -0.61 -16.34 -7.84
C PRO A 94 0.42 -16.36 -6.71
N VAL A 95 0.53 -15.25 -5.97
CA VAL A 95 1.50 -15.06 -4.88
C VAL A 95 0.77 -14.83 -3.56
N ALA A 96 1.16 -15.51 -2.49
CA ALA A 96 0.49 -15.39 -1.19
C ALA A 96 0.64 -14.00 -0.53
N GLY A 97 1.69 -13.25 -0.87
CA GLY A 97 1.84 -11.88 -0.40
C GLY A 97 3.01 -11.15 -1.05
N LYS A 98 2.89 -9.83 -1.15
CA LYS A 98 3.90 -8.95 -1.70
C LYS A 98 4.01 -7.67 -0.88
N LYS A 99 5.23 -7.19 -0.69
CA LYS A 99 5.51 -5.82 -0.25
C LYS A 99 6.03 -5.04 -1.45
N ILE A 100 5.37 -3.92 -1.75
CA ILE A 100 5.73 -3.01 -2.85
C ILE A 100 6.20 -1.71 -2.19
N THR A 101 7.48 -1.39 -2.34
CA THR A 101 8.03 -0.11 -1.90
C THR A 101 7.91 0.90 -3.03
N VAL A 102 7.13 1.95 -2.80
CA VAL A 102 6.89 3.03 -3.74
C VAL A 102 7.82 4.20 -3.40
N ALA A 103 8.75 4.50 -4.30
CA ALA A 103 9.60 5.68 -4.21
C ALA A 103 8.84 6.93 -4.66
N LEU A 104 8.16 7.58 -3.71
CA LEU A 104 7.28 8.73 -3.94
C LEU A 104 8.01 9.94 -4.53
N SER A 105 9.29 10.13 -4.23
CA SER A 105 10.10 11.22 -4.79
C SER A 105 10.08 11.28 -6.32
N SER A 106 10.09 10.12 -6.98
CA SER A 106 10.03 10.03 -8.44
C SER A 106 8.61 10.16 -9.00
N LYS A 107 7.61 9.72 -8.24
CA LYS A 107 6.21 9.60 -8.67
C LYS A 107 5.39 10.86 -8.42
N LEU A 108 5.80 11.67 -7.44
CA LEU A 108 5.21 12.95 -7.10
C LEU A 108 5.88 14.13 -7.82
N ALA A 109 6.91 13.88 -8.63
CA ALA A 109 7.56 14.92 -9.41
C ALA A 109 6.57 15.56 -10.40
N GLY A 110 6.20 16.82 -10.15
CA GLY A 110 5.22 17.57 -10.95
C GLY A 110 3.75 17.35 -10.56
N VAL A 111 3.47 16.60 -9.49
CA VAL A 111 2.12 16.50 -8.92
C VAL A 111 1.83 17.76 -8.10
N LYS A 112 0.61 18.29 -8.22
CA LYS A 112 0.18 19.45 -7.42
C LYS A 112 -0.04 19.03 -5.97
N GLU A 113 0.45 19.86 -5.05
CA GLU A 113 0.16 19.73 -3.62
C GLU A 113 -1.33 19.94 -3.32
N GLY A 114 -1.77 19.40 -2.19
CA GLY A 114 -3.14 19.52 -1.71
C GLY A 114 -3.87 18.17 -1.57
N PRO A 115 -5.21 18.18 -1.52
CA PRO A 115 -5.99 16.97 -1.27
C PRO A 115 -5.86 15.97 -2.42
N ALA A 116 -5.64 14.71 -2.07
CA ALA A 116 -5.53 13.62 -3.01
C ALA A 116 -6.20 12.35 -2.47
N VAL A 117 -6.51 11.43 -3.37
CA VAL A 117 -7.10 10.12 -3.05
C VAL A 117 -6.15 9.04 -3.51
N LEU A 118 -5.63 8.27 -2.57
CA LEU A 118 -4.89 7.05 -2.84
C LEU A 118 -5.87 5.89 -2.97
N ARG A 119 -5.85 5.24 -4.13
CA ARG A 119 -6.63 4.04 -4.41
C ARG A 119 -5.69 2.86 -4.59
N VAL A 120 -5.86 1.81 -3.78
CA VAL A 120 -5.13 0.55 -3.93
C VAL A 120 -6.14 -0.56 -4.19
N SER A 121 -6.02 -1.20 -5.34
CA SER A 121 -6.81 -2.35 -5.74
C SER A 121 -5.93 -3.59 -5.79
N ALA A 122 -6.31 -4.63 -5.04
CA ALA A 122 -5.69 -5.94 -5.08
C ALA A 122 -6.71 -6.97 -5.55
N ARG A 123 -6.31 -7.83 -6.48
CA ARG A 123 -7.17 -8.86 -7.05
C ARG A 123 -6.50 -10.22 -6.94
N ASP A 124 -7.28 -11.21 -6.51
CA ASP A 124 -6.82 -12.59 -6.37
C ASP A 124 -6.89 -13.36 -7.71
N GLY A 125 -6.43 -14.61 -7.65
CA GLY A 125 -6.55 -15.59 -8.73
C GLY A 125 -7.74 -16.53 -8.62
N SER A 126 -8.74 -16.26 -7.76
CA SER A 126 -9.87 -17.16 -7.54
C SER A 126 -10.82 -17.17 -8.74
N LEU A 127 -11.57 -18.25 -8.90
CA LEU A 127 -12.60 -18.39 -9.96
C LEU A 127 -13.99 -17.97 -9.46
N TRP A 128 -14.06 -17.45 -8.24
CA TRP A 128 -15.28 -16.89 -7.64
C TRP A 128 -15.78 -15.70 -8.46
N ASN A 129 -17.06 -15.32 -8.30
CA ASN A 129 -17.66 -14.21 -9.05
C ASN A 129 -17.55 -14.32 -10.59
N PHE A 130 -17.92 -15.47 -11.16
CA PHE A 130 -17.92 -15.66 -12.63
C PHE A 130 -16.50 -15.61 -13.25
N PHE A 131 -15.53 -16.32 -12.64
CA PHE A 131 -14.12 -16.34 -13.04
C PHE A 131 -13.38 -14.99 -12.91
N ARG A 132 -13.96 -14.04 -12.17
CA ARG A 132 -13.36 -12.72 -11.95
C ARG A 132 -12.47 -12.70 -10.71
N GLY A 133 -12.68 -13.60 -9.77
CA GLY A 133 -11.98 -13.59 -8.49
C GLY A 133 -12.49 -12.50 -7.54
N ASN A 134 -11.88 -12.44 -6.36
CA ASN A 134 -12.16 -11.43 -5.34
C ASN A 134 -11.25 -10.21 -5.54
N GLU A 135 -11.79 -9.03 -5.24
CA GLU A 135 -11.09 -7.76 -5.33
C GLU A 135 -11.30 -6.98 -4.03
N THR A 136 -10.20 -6.43 -3.51
CA THR A 136 -10.24 -5.47 -2.40
C THR A 136 -9.76 -4.13 -2.92
N VAL A 137 -10.57 -3.10 -2.72
CA VAL A 137 -10.23 -1.72 -3.06
C VAL A 137 -10.23 -0.89 -1.78
N ILE A 138 -9.09 -0.30 -1.45
CA ILE A 138 -8.99 0.72 -0.40
C ILE A 138 -8.89 2.08 -1.08
N GLN A 139 -9.69 3.03 -0.61
CA GLN A 139 -9.58 4.43 -0.95
C GLN A 139 -9.26 5.20 0.33
N LYS A 140 -8.15 5.94 0.33
CA LYS A 140 -7.72 6.78 1.44
C LYS A 140 -7.55 8.20 0.95
N THR A 141 -8.30 9.12 1.55
CA THR A 141 -8.08 10.55 1.34
C THR A 141 -6.87 10.99 2.15
N LEU A 142 -5.96 11.71 1.51
CA LEU A 142 -4.72 12.19 2.10
C LEU A 142 -4.37 13.58 1.54
N THR A 143 -3.42 14.26 2.15
CA THR A 143 -2.89 15.54 1.66
C THR A 143 -1.47 15.34 1.17
N ILE A 144 -1.20 15.75 -0.08
CA ILE A 144 0.16 15.77 -0.63
C ILE A 144 0.83 17.06 -0.16
N ASP A 145 1.93 16.89 0.55
CA ASP A 145 2.81 17.97 0.98
C ASP A 145 4.26 17.58 0.65
N ILE A 146 4.81 18.20 -0.39
CA ILE A 146 6.18 17.97 -0.85
C ILE A 146 7.08 19.18 -0.62
N THR A 147 6.56 20.18 0.10
CA THR A 147 7.31 21.39 0.43
C THR A 147 8.36 21.02 1.47
N PRO A 148 9.66 21.18 1.17
CA PRO A 148 10.69 20.83 2.13
C PRO A 148 10.67 21.80 3.32
N PRO A 149 10.94 21.31 4.54
CA PRO A 149 10.99 22.16 5.71
C PRO A 149 12.13 23.18 5.56
N THR A 150 11.82 24.45 5.83
CA THR A 150 12.77 25.56 5.76
C THR A 150 13.33 25.91 7.13
N LEU A 151 14.47 26.60 7.14
CA LEU A 151 15.13 27.11 8.34
C LEU A 151 15.68 28.51 8.06
N GLU A 152 15.24 29.49 8.82
CA GLU A 152 15.71 30.87 8.75
C GLU A 152 16.62 31.16 9.95
N LEU A 153 17.84 31.65 9.70
CA LEU A 153 18.74 32.09 10.75
C LEU A 153 18.36 33.51 11.19
N VAL A 154 18.11 33.68 12.49
CA VAL A 154 17.73 34.98 13.07
C VAL A 154 18.91 35.64 13.77
N ALA A 155 19.68 34.87 14.54
CA ALA A 155 20.89 35.33 15.21
C ALA A 155 21.80 34.15 15.56
N ASP A 156 23.10 34.39 15.59
CA ASP A 156 24.13 33.41 15.91
C ASP A 156 25.29 34.03 16.69
N ASP A 157 25.95 33.21 17.51
CA ASP A 157 27.29 33.50 18.01
C ASP A 157 28.32 33.27 16.90
N ARG A 158 28.92 34.35 16.40
CA ARG A 158 29.88 34.30 15.27
C ARG A 158 31.18 33.57 15.56
N TYR A 159 31.56 33.45 16.84
CA TYR A 159 32.82 32.84 17.26
C TYR A 159 32.55 31.83 18.38
N VAL A 160 32.68 30.55 18.06
CA VAL A 160 32.59 29.45 19.02
C VAL A 160 33.93 28.72 19.02
N ASN A 161 34.59 28.68 20.17
CA ASN A 161 35.85 27.96 20.34
C ASN A 161 35.62 26.45 20.54
N PHE A 162 36.60 25.63 20.19
CA PHE A 162 36.62 24.21 20.59
C PHE A 162 36.58 24.10 22.12
N GLY A 163 35.71 23.22 22.63
CA GLY A 163 35.41 23.11 24.06
C GLY A 163 34.48 24.21 24.61
N GLY A 164 34.00 25.11 23.76
CA GLY A 164 33.13 26.22 24.12
C GLY A 164 31.63 25.90 24.05
N VAL A 165 30.82 26.92 24.34
CA VAL A 165 29.37 26.90 24.14
C VAL A 165 28.97 28.06 23.22
N GLY A 166 27.87 27.90 22.51
CA GLY A 166 27.28 28.93 21.68
C GLY A 166 25.75 28.88 21.73
N VAL A 167 25.13 29.96 21.28
CA VAL A 167 23.69 30.05 21.09
C VAL A 167 23.36 30.41 19.64
N ILE A 168 22.29 29.79 19.12
CA ILE A 168 21.63 30.27 17.90
C ILE A 168 20.15 30.52 18.14
N VAL A 169 19.64 31.50 17.44
CA VAL A 169 18.21 31.79 17.30
C VAL A 169 17.85 31.58 15.85
N TYR A 170 16.85 30.74 15.61
CA TYR A 170 16.40 30.41 14.25
C TYR A 170 14.89 30.22 14.24
N LYS A 171 14.31 30.25 13.05
CA LYS A 171 12.91 29.98 12.80
C LYS A 171 12.79 28.77 11.87
N PRO A 172 12.41 27.59 12.39
CA PRO A 172 12.06 26.47 11.53
C PRO A 172 10.69 26.70 10.90
N SER A 173 10.44 25.99 9.81
CA SER A 173 9.10 25.80 9.25
C SER A 173 8.14 25.17 10.28
N ALA A 174 6.85 25.45 10.14
CA ALA A 174 5.83 25.07 11.13
C ALA A 174 5.60 23.54 11.22
N ASP A 175 5.93 22.82 10.15
CA ASP A 175 5.85 21.37 9.99
C ASP A 175 7.14 20.64 10.42
N ALA A 176 8.15 21.37 10.91
CA ALA A 176 9.41 20.77 11.35
C ALA A 176 9.19 19.80 12.54
N ALA A 177 9.37 18.50 12.28
CA ALA A 177 9.25 17.46 13.32
C ALA A 177 10.36 17.53 14.39
N ARG A 178 11.56 17.97 14.01
CA ARG A 178 12.72 18.11 14.91
C ARG A 178 13.66 19.19 14.37
N SER A 179 14.10 20.09 15.23
CA SER A 179 15.07 21.14 14.89
C SER A 179 16.09 21.35 16.01
N GLY A 180 17.30 21.77 15.65
CA GLY A 180 18.40 21.95 16.60
C GLY A 180 19.74 22.11 15.92
N VAL A 181 20.79 22.19 16.73
CA VAL A 181 22.18 22.19 16.27
C VAL A 181 22.74 20.78 16.36
N ARG A 182 23.37 20.30 15.28
CA ARG A 182 24.10 19.03 15.29
C ARG A 182 25.59 19.28 15.10
N ILE A 183 26.41 18.83 16.05
CA ILE A 183 27.87 18.87 15.97
C ILE A 183 28.39 17.44 16.15
N GLY A 184 28.92 16.86 15.07
CA GLY A 184 29.24 15.44 15.02
C GLY A 184 28.01 14.59 15.38
N ASP A 185 28.16 13.78 16.43
CA ASP A 185 27.10 12.90 16.94
C ASP A 185 26.19 13.56 17.99
N TYR A 186 26.52 14.78 18.43
CA TYR A 186 25.73 15.51 19.43
C TYR A 186 24.62 16.33 18.76
N PHE A 187 23.40 16.18 19.27
CA PHE A 187 22.25 16.97 18.85
C PHE A 187 21.71 17.79 20.01
N PHE A 188 21.68 19.10 19.82
CA PHE A 188 21.17 20.07 20.78
C PHE A 188 19.81 20.58 20.28
N PRO A 189 18.69 20.16 20.89
CA PRO A 189 17.35 20.58 20.47
C PRO A 189 17.17 22.09 20.61
N GLY A 190 16.44 22.70 19.68
CA GLY A 190 15.95 24.07 19.88
C GLY A 190 14.65 24.09 20.66
N PHE A 191 14.45 25.15 21.43
CA PHE A 191 13.26 25.37 22.23
C PHE A 191 12.57 26.66 21.83
N GLN A 192 11.27 26.58 21.62
CA GLN A 192 10.40 27.74 21.39
C GLN A 192 10.06 28.46 22.72
N GLY A 193 9.43 29.64 22.60
CA GLY A 193 8.88 30.36 23.75
C GLY A 193 9.90 31.03 24.66
N GLN A 194 11.17 31.06 24.27
CA GLN A 194 12.25 31.67 25.06
C GLN A 194 12.31 33.20 24.91
N LYS A 195 11.61 33.76 23.91
CA LYS A 195 11.51 35.21 23.69
C LYS A 195 10.03 35.63 23.70
N LYS A 196 9.71 36.60 24.56
CA LYS A 196 8.38 37.23 24.61
C LYS A 196 8.07 37.87 23.25
N ASP A 197 6.82 37.74 22.81
CA ASP A 197 6.28 38.26 21.53
C ASP A 197 6.88 37.63 20.25
N HIS A 198 7.66 36.56 20.36
CA HIS A 198 8.23 35.82 19.23
C HIS A 198 8.20 34.30 19.46
N SER A 199 6.98 33.74 19.55
CA SER A 199 6.77 32.31 19.78
C SER A 199 7.21 31.43 18.60
N ASP A 200 7.39 32.00 17.41
CA ASP A 200 7.86 31.34 16.21
C ASP A 200 9.39 31.14 16.17
N ARG A 201 10.12 31.69 17.15
CA ARG A 201 11.59 31.58 17.23
C ARG A 201 12.01 30.49 18.19
N PHE A 202 12.96 29.70 17.74
CA PHE A 202 13.61 28.65 18.49
C PHE A 202 15.00 29.13 18.92
N ILE A 203 15.37 28.82 20.15
CA ILE A 203 16.72 29.03 20.68
C ILE A 203 17.34 27.67 20.94
N ALA A 204 18.55 27.44 20.42
CA ALA A 204 19.35 26.27 20.75
C ALA A 204 20.67 26.72 21.38
N LEU A 205 20.91 26.29 22.61
CA LEU A 205 22.23 26.35 23.24
C LEU A 205 22.95 25.05 22.92
N PHE A 206 24.20 25.15 22.47
CA PHE A 206 25.00 23.99 22.09
C PHE A 206 26.41 24.11 22.62
N ALA A 207 27.03 22.96 22.87
CA ALA A 207 28.45 22.87 23.17
C ALA A 207 29.20 22.44 21.91
N HIS A 208 30.36 23.05 21.65
CA HIS A 208 31.29 22.60 20.63
C HIS A 208 32.31 21.67 21.28
N PRO A 209 32.15 20.33 21.19
CA PRO A 209 33.11 19.39 21.75
C PRO A 209 34.49 19.53 21.10
N TYR A 210 35.51 18.98 21.79
CA TYR A 210 36.89 18.90 21.32
C TYR A 210 37.06 17.84 20.24
#